data_AF-A0A4V6Y501-F1
#
_entry.id   AF-A0A4V6Y501-F1
#
_cell.length_a   1.000
_cell.length_b   1.000
_cell.length_c   1.000
_cell.angle_alpha   90.00
_cell.angle_beta   90.00
_cell.angle_gamma   90.00
#
_symmetry.space_group_name_H-M   'P 1'
#
loop_
_entity.id
_entity.type
_entity.pdbx_description
1 polymer ?
#
loop_
_entity_poly.entity_id
_entity_poly.type
_entity_poly.pdbx_seq_one_letter_code
_entity_poly.pdbx_strand_id
1 'polypeptide(L)'
;KDRVKTSINGFSQLGLVEMTRKRTRESVEHVLCNECPTCHGRGTVKTVETVCYEIMREIVRVHHAYDSDRFLVYASPAVAEALKGEESHALAEVEIFVGKQVKVQIEPLYNQEQFDVVMM
;
A
#
# COMPACT_ATOMS: atom_id res chain seq x y z
N LYS A 1 24.50 -11.13 3.93
CA LYS A 1 25.46 -10.79 2.84
C LYS A 1 24.68 -10.77 1.52
N ASP A 2 24.68 -9.67 0.78
CA ASP A 2 23.96 -9.57 -0.50
C ASP A 2 24.58 -10.53 -1.53
N ARG A 3 23.73 -11.21 -2.31
CA ARG A 3 24.14 -12.16 -3.35
C ARG A 3 24.37 -11.48 -4.70
N VAL A 4 23.96 -10.21 -4.84
CA VAL A 4 24.04 -9.43 -6.07
C VAL A 4 25.39 -8.73 -6.19
N LYS A 5 25.98 -8.73 -7.39
CA LYS A 5 27.21 -7.99 -7.67
C LYS A 5 26.99 -6.51 -7.37
N THR A 6 27.80 -6.00 -6.45
CA THR A 6 27.78 -4.62 -5.98
C THR A 6 29.19 -4.06 -6.08
N SER A 7 29.33 -2.82 -6.56
CA SER A 7 30.58 -2.08 -6.60
C SER A 7 30.39 -0.78 -5.81
N ILE A 8 31.37 -0.47 -4.96
CA ILE A 8 31.35 0.70 -4.08
C ILE A 8 32.64 1.46 -4.37
N ASN A 9 32.50 2.74 -4.69
CA ASN A 9 33.61 3.67 -4.83
C ASN A 9 33.89 4.36 -3.49
N GLY A 10 35.06 4.99 -3.39
CA GLY A 10 35.39 5.83 -2.23
C GLY A 10 34.51 7.09 -2.15
N PHE A 11 34.72 7.88 -1.09
CA PHE A 11 34.08 9.19 -0.97
C PHE A 11 34.54 10.13 -2.09
N SER A 12 33.59 10.83 -2.70
CA SER A 12 33.85 11.97 -3.57
C SER A 12 34.39 13.14 -2.74
N GLN A 13 34.96 14.15 -3.42
CA GLN A 13 35.39 15.39 -2.75
C GLN A 13 34.24 16.13 -2.04
N LEU A 14 33.00 15.84 -2.43
CA LEU A 14 31.79 16.37 -1.81
C LEU A 14 31.27 15.50 -0.65
N GLY A 15 31.98 14.42 -0.31
CA GLY A 15 31.59 13.51 0.78
C GLY A 15 30.50 12.50 0.41
N LEU A 16 30.25 12.24 -0.89
CA LEU A 16 29.26 11.26 -1.35
C LEU A 16 29.93 9.91 -1.63
N VAL A 17 29.26 8.79 -1.30
CA VAL A 17 29.69 7.45 -1.72
C VAL A 17 28.88 7.03 -2.92
N GLU A 18 29.57 6.74 -4.02
CA GLU A 18 28.94 6.17 -5.20
C GLU A 18 28.93 4.65 -5.10
N MET A 19 27.78 4.05 -5.37
CA MET A 19 27.64 2.60 -5.42
C MET A 19 26.76 2.17 -6.58
N THR A 20 27.12 1.05 -7.20
CA THR A 20 26.30 0.41 -8.23
C THR A 20 25.94 -1.00 -7.78
N ARG A 21 24.68 -1.38 -7.96
CA ARG A 21 24.17 -2.72 -7.66
C ARG A 21 23.49 -3.26 -8.90
N LYS A 22 23.87 -4.46 -9.34
CA LYS A 22 23.26 -5.07 -10.54
C LYS A 22 21.75 -5.23 -10.36
N ARG A 23 20.94 -4.72 -11.28
CA ARG A 23 19.49 -4.94 -11.30
C ARG A 23 19.20 -6.38 -11.73
N THR A 24 18.59 -7.17 -10.85
CA THR A 24 18.25 -8.60 -11.12
C THR A 24 16.77 -8.83 -11.34
N ARG A 25 15.94 -7.89 -10.88
CA ARG A 25 14.49 -7.85 -11.04
C ARG A 25 14.04 -6.40 -10.97
N GLU A 26 12.76 -6.14 -11.19
CA GLU A 26 12.17 -4.83 -10.98
C GLU A 26 12.33 -4.37 -9.53
N SER A 27 12.45 -3.06 -9.33
CA SER A 27 12.49 -2.49 -7.99
C SER A 27 11.12 -2.67 -7.32
N VAL A 28 11.13 -2.76 -5.99
CA VAL A 28 9.88 -2.85 -5.20
C VAL A 28 8.98 -1.65 -5.50
N GLU A 29 9.56 -0.46 -5.64
CA GLU A 29 8.81 0.74 -6.04
C GLU A 29 8.11 0.57 -7.39
N HIS A 30 8.77 -0.03 -8.39
CA HIS A 30 8.15 -0.24 -9.70
C HIS A 30 7.00 -1.26 -9.68
N VAL A 31 7.02 -2.19 -8.71
CA VAL A 31 5.95 -3.18 -8.55
C VAL A 31 4.78 -2.62 -7.73
N LEU A 32 5.08 -1.82 -6.70
CA LEU A 32 4.08 -1.33 -5.75
C LEU A 32 3.52 0.05 -6.10
N CYS A 33 4.11 0.78 -7.04
CA CYS A 33 3.71 2.15 -7.37
C CYS A 33 3.53 2.35 -8.88
N ASN A 34 2.64 3.26 -9.23
CA ASN A 34 2.44 3.81 -10.56
C ASN A 34 2.87 5.28 -10.61
N GLU A 35 2.98 5.84 -11.82
CA GLU A 35 3.24 7.27 -11.99
C GLU A 35 2.12 8.12 -11.37
N CYS A 36 2.49 9.19 -10.67
CA CYS A 36 1.52 10.08 -10.06
C CYS A 36 0.70 10.83 -11.14
N PRO A 37 -0.64 10.70 -11.15
CA PRO A 37 -1.48 11.33 -12.16
C PRO A 37 -1.53 12.86 -12.05
N THR A 38 -1.17 13.42 -10.89
CA THR A 38 -1.24 14.85 -10.61
C THR A 38 0.05 15.58 -11.02
N CYS A 39 1.22 14.99 -10.76
CA CYS A 39 2.51 15.66 -10.98
C CYS A 39 3.21 15.26 -12.28
N HIS A 40 2.54 14.50 -13.16
CA HIS A 40 3.02 14.16 -14.51
C HIS A 40 4.39 13.45 -14.48
N GLY A 41 4.53 12.43 -13.65
CA GLY A 41 5.75 11.59 -13.61
C GLY A 41 6.92 12.13 -12.77
N ARG A 42 6.77 13.29 -12.11
CA ARG A 42 7.75 13.74 -11.10
C ARG A 42 7.80 12.87 -9.83
N GLY A 43 6.76 12.10 -9.57
CA GLY A 43 6.58 11.29 -8.37
C GLY A 43 5.78 10.04 -8.67
N THR A 44 5.75 9.14 -7.70
CA THR A 44 5.06 7.85 -7.75
C THR A 44 3.96 7.82 -6.70
N VAL A 45 2.91 7.04 -6.95
CA VAL A 45 1.82 6.75 -6.00
C VAL A 45 1.63 5.25 -5.93
N LYS A 46 1.39 4.69 -4.74
CA LYS A 46 1.12 3.26 -4.58
C LYS A 46 0.00 2.82 -5.49
N THR A 47 0.07 1.63 -6.07
CA THR A 47 -1.03 1.07 -6.87
C THR A 47 -2.29 0.89 -6.03
N VAL A 48 -3.45 0.90 -6.68
CA VAL A 48 -4.74 0.66 -6.00
C VAL A 48 -4.71 -0.64 -5.22
N GLU A 49 -4.20 -1.71 -5.85
CA GLU A 49 -3.98 -3.02 -5.24
C GLU A 49 -3.11 -2.93 -3.97
N THR A 50 -1.99 -2.21 -4.02
CA THR A 50 -1.11 -2.02 -2.86
C THR A 50 -1.86 -1.36 -1.69
N VAL A 51 -2.68 -0.35 -1.97
CA VAL A 51 -3.49 0.33 -0.95
C VAL A 51 -4.58 -0.59 -0.39
N CYS A 52 -5.24 -1.40 -1.22
CA CYS A 52 -6.20 -2.42 -0.76
C CYS A 52 -5.56 -3.36 0.27
N TYR A 53 -4.36 -3.89 -0.01
CA TYR A 53 -3.66 -4.75 0.93
C TYR A 53 -3.13 -4.01 2.18
N GLU A 54 -2.88 -2.71 2.11
CA GLU A 54 -2.60 -1.91 3.31
C GLU A 54 -3.83 -1.76 4.19
N ILE A 55 -5.00 -1.50 3.61
CA ILE A 55 -6.28 -1.45 4.32
C ILE A 55 -6.57 -2.78 5.01
N MET A 56 -6.38 -3.91 4.33
CA MET A 56 -6.58 -5.24 4.92
C MET A 56 -5.67 -5.48 6.13
N ARG A 57 -4.39 -5.11 6.01
CA ARG A 57 -3.42 -5.19 7.12
C ARG A 57 -3.77 -4.24 8.26
N GLU A 58 -4.31 -3.07 7.94
CA GLU A 58 -4.82 -2.11 8.92
C GLU A 58 -5.98 -2.69 9.71
N ILE A 59 -6.97 -3.29 9.05
CA ILE A 59 -8.12 -3.93 9.70
C ILE A 59 -7.64 -5.00 10.69
N VAL A 60 -6.74 -5.89 10.26
CA VAL A 60 -6.17 -6.94 11.13
C VAL A 60 -5.41 -6.32 12.31
N ARG A 61 -4.64 -5.25 12.08
CA ARG A 61 -3.93 -4.55 13.15
C ARG A 61 -4.89 -3.95 14.18
N VAL A 62 -5.92 -3.26 13.72
CA VAL A 62 -6.92 -2.61 14.59
C VAL A 62 -7.72 -3.67 15.36
N HIS A 63 -8.09 -4.77 14.71
CA HIS A 63 -8.76 -5.91 15.36
C HIS A 63 -7.94 -6.51 16.52
N HIS A 64 -6.62 -6.63 16.37
CA HIS A 64 -5.77 -7.11 17.46
C HIS A 64 -5.61 -6.10 18.60
N ALA A 65 -5.73 -4.81 18.31
CA ALA A 65 -5.55 -3.75 19.29
C ALA A 65 -6.83 -3.48 20.12
N TYR A 66 -8.00 -3.66 19.52
CA TYR A 66 -9.28 -3.27 20.12
C TYR A 66 -10.40 -4.25 19.75
N ASP A 67 -11.33 -4.43 20.68
CA ASP A 67 -12.54 -5.21 20.44
C ASP A 67 -13.66 -4.30 19.91
N SER A 68 -13.99 -4.41 18.63
CA SER A 68 -15.08 -3.71 17.95
C SER A 68 -16.18 -4.66 17.48
N ASP A 69 -17.41 -4.22 17.27
CA ASP A 69 -18.44 -5.12 16.69
C ASP A 69 -18.33 -5.18 15.16
N ARG A 70 -17.85 -4.09 14.55
CA ARG A 70 -17.72 -3.95 13.09
C ARG A 70 -16.66 -2.93 12.71
N PHE A 71 -16.23 -2.99 11.45
CA PHE A 71 -15.28 -2.05 10.86
C PHE A 71 -15.92 -1.25 9.73
N LEU A 72 -15.57 0.04 9.66
CA LEU A 72 -15.94 0.94 8.58
C LEU A 72 -14.66 1.46 7.92
N VAL A 73 -14.50 1.17 6.64
CA VAL A 73 -13.36 1.63 5.83
C VAL A 73 -13.82 2.80 4.98
N TYR A 74 -13.18 3.95 5.13
CA TYR A 74 -13.29 5.06 4.19
C TYR A 74 -12.09 5.03 3.26
N ALA A 75 -12.33 5.05 1.95
CA ALA A 75 -11.27 5.04 0.95
C ALA A 75 -11.66 5.87 -0.28
N SER A 76 -10.66 6.25 -1.08
CA SER A 76 -10.88 6.92 -2.36
C SER A 76 -11.77 6.08 -3.30
N PRO A 77 -12.46 6.71 -4.29
CA PRO A 77 -13.35 5.98 -5.20
C PRO A 77 -12.68 4.80 -5.91
N ALA A 78 -11.46 4.97 -6.41
CA ALA A 78 -10.74 3.90 -7.11
C ALA A 78 -10.45 2.69 -6.21
N VAL A 79 -10.04 2.94 -4.97
CA VAL A 79 -9.73 1.89 -3.98
C VAL A 79 -11.00 1.22 -3.49
N ALA A 80 -12.05 1.98 -3.21
CA ALA A 80 -13.32 1.44 -2.74
C ALA A 80 -14.02 0.58 -3.80
N GLU A 81 -13.94 0.94 -5.09
CA GLU A 81 -14.43 0.11 -6.19
C GLU A 81 -13.59 -1.17 -6.33
N ALA A 82 -12.26 -1.08 -6.22
CA ALA A 82 -11.39 -2.25 -6.25
C ALA A 82 -11.70 -3.23 -5.10
N LEU A 83 -11.88 -2.73 -3.87
CA LEU A 83 -12.28 -3.53 -2.70
C LEU A 83 -13.63 -4.23 -2.87
N LYS A 84 -14.56 -3.63 -3.63
CA LYS A 84 -15.88 -4.23 -3.92
C LYS A 84 -15.88 -5.13 -5.16
N GLY A 85 -14.90 -4.96 -6.05
CA GLY A 85 -14.75 -5.68 -7.31
C GLY A 85 -13.62 -6.70 -7.25
N GLU A 86 -12.48 -6.36 -7.85
CA GLU A 86 -11.34 -7.26 -8.06
C GLU A 86 -10.79 -7.85 -6.75
N GLU A 87 -10.70 -7.03 -5.69
CA GLU A 87 -10.13 -7.42 -4.39
C GLU A 87 -11.19 -7.92 -3.40
N SER A 88 -12.44 -8.15 -3.85
CA SER A 88 -13.55 -8.57 -3.00
C SER A 88 -13.31 -9.92 -2.31
N HIS A 89 -12.65 -10.86 -2.99
CA HIS A 89 -12.32 -12.16 -2.43
C HIS A 89 -11.32 -12.03 -1.26
N ALA A 90 -10.26 -11.24 -1.46
CA ALA A 90 -9.27 -10.98 -0.41
C ALA A 90 -9.89 -10.26 0.79
N LEU A 91 -10.81 -9.32 0.55
CA LEU A 91 -11.54 -8.65 1.62
C LEU A 91 -12.44 -9.64 2.41
N ALA A 92 -13.13 -10.56 1.72
CA ALA A 92 -13.95 -11.58 2.36
C ALA A 92 -13.14 -12.55 3.23
N GLU A 93 -11.91 -12.91 2.83
CA GLU A 93 -11.00 -13.69 3.66
C GLU A 93 -10.66 -12.97 4.98
N VAL A 94 -10.44 -11.65 4.90
CA VAL A 94 -10.19 -10.82 6.09
C VAL A 94 -11.43 -10.74 6.97
N GLU A 95 -12.63 -10.58 6.40
CA GLU A 95 -13.89 -10.60 7.17
C GLU A 95 -14.07 -11.92 7.93
N ILE A 96 -13.77 -13.06 7.29
CA ILE A 96 -13.83 -14.39 7.91
C ILE A 96 -12.78 -14.51 9.02
N PHE A 97 -11.55 -14.05 8.77
CA PHE A 97 -10.46 -14.11 9.75
C PHE A 97 -10.76 -13.30 11.01
N VAL A 98 -11.28 -12.09 10.82
CA VAL A 98 -11.63 -11.16 11.90
C VAL A 98 -12.95 -11.56 12.57
N GLY A 99 -13.82 -12.30 11.87
CA GLY A 99 -15.13 -12.72 12.34
C GLY A 99 -16.13 -11.57 12.50
N LYS A 100 -15.88 -10.43 11.86
CA LYS A 100 -16.67 -9.18 11.99
C LYS A 100 -16.92 -8.60 10.60
N GLN A 101 -18.03 -7.88 10.45
CA GLN A 101 -18.39 -7.25 9.18
C GLN A 101 -17.50 -6.05 8.88
N VAL A 102 -17.03 -5.93 7.64
CA VAL A 102 -16.26 -4.78 7.14
C VAL A 102 -17.08 -4.06 6.07
N LYS A 103 -17.48 -2.82 6.36
CA LYS A 103 -18.22 -1.99 5.41
C LYS A 103 -17.29 -1.00 4.73
N VAL A 104 -17.33 -0.93 3.40
CA VAL A 104 -16.54 0.01 2.60
C VAL A 104 -17.40 1.20 2.16
N GLN A 105 -16.96 2.41 2.53
CA GLN A 105 -17.54 3.70 2.15
C GLN A 105 -16.59 4.46 1.23
N ILE A 106 -17.19 5.12 0.23
CA ILE A 106 -16.45 5.95 -0.71
C ILE A 106 -16.34 7.36 -0.12
N GLU A 107 -15.12 7.88 -0.01
CA GLU A 107 -14.85 9.27 0.32
C GLU A 107 -14.26 9.99 -0.91
N PRO A 108 -15.05 10.80 -1.65
CA PRO A 108 -14.62 11.42 -2.90
C PRO A 108 -13.45 12.39 -2.76
N LEU A 109 -13.24 12.95 -1.56
CA LEU A 109 -12.15 13.90 -1.30
C LEU A 109 -10.80 13.21 -1.03
N TYR A 110 -10.79 11.89 -0.84
CA TYR A 110 -9.57 11.15 -0.56
C TYR A 110 -8.75 10.92 -1.82
N ASN A 111 -7.45 11.17 -1.70
CA ASN A 111 -6.49 10.69 -2.69
C ASN A 111 -6.32 9.17 -2.59
N GLN A 112 -5.64 8.57 -3.58
CA GLN A 112 -5.51 7.11 -3.67
C GLN A 112 -4.90 6.46 -2.43
N GLU A 113 -3.97 7.13 -1.74
CA GLU A 113 -3.26 6.59 -0.57
C GLU A 113 -3.93 6.94 0.77
N GLN A 114 -5.00 7.75 0.74
CA GLN A 114 -5.77 8.12 1.93
C GLN A 114 -6.87 7.09 2.18
N PHE A 115 -6.87 6.56 3.39
CA PHE A 115 -7.93 5.70 3.91
C PHE A 115 -8.01 5.80 5.43
N ASP A 116 -9.18 5.51 5.98
CA ASP A 116 -9.38 5.37 7.42
C ASP A 116 -10.09 4.06 7.74
N VAL A 117 -9.63 3.38 8.79
CA VAL A 117 -10.29 2.20 9.35
C VAL A 117 -10.86 2.59 10.71
N VAL A 118 -12.18 2.73 10.75
CA VAL A 118 -12.93 3.15 11.93
C VAL A 118 -13.59 1.94 12.57
N MET A 119 -13.42 1.82 13.89
CA MET A 119 -14.10 0.83 14.71
C MET A 119 -15.47 1.36 15.14
N MET A 120 -16.49 0.49 15.09
CA MET A 120 -17.83 0.80 15.60
C MET A 120 -18.37 -0.31 16.49
#